data_AF-A0A7G8Q9M7-F1
#
_entry.id   AF-A0A7G8Q9M7-F1
#
_cell.length_a   1.000
_cell.length_b   1.000
_cell.length_c   1.000
_cell.angle_alpha   90.00
_cell.angle_beta   90.00
_cell.angle_gamma   90.00
#
_symmetry.space_group_name_H-M   'P 1'
#
loop_
_entity.id
_entity.type
_entity.pdbx_description
1 polymer ?
#
loop_
_entity_poly.entity_id
_entity_poly.type
_entity_poly.pdbx_seq_one_letter_code
_entity_poly.pdbx_strand_id
1 'polypeptide(L)'
;MLSALFEVTYRRDLCLQSGPATIVPAAKIRLLKSAPRTSEGLSVVKVTEDERVLLFGDFSGFHLYVIVTHTKFRVDPSSVRAMKGDRFSATVYCEPMNHGREAARHSRVLQLWFKSPVLHAEHVEACAYGNEPNGFAFHVPGCGVQKYFCDMAFVTGYSTRPVTIPANIEYIGMSARGGSEVHSRFQGGHDKLESVLSELVQRQSFCDVSILVYKPGELEANLAFHTVVEILEAGLIGHFKPKHNTEHRNFPSSAHKLTGAARSLGANGLKLQLEAPKNVVLYSDGQPLPRNIHDADYDL
;
A
#
# COMPACT_ATOMS: atom_id res chain seq x y z
N MET A 1 -2.80 38.43 47.63
CA MET A 1 -3.08 37.01 47.28
C MET A 1 -3.38 36.97 45.79
N LEU A 2 -2.37 36.64 44.98
CA LEU A 2 -2.46 36.49 43.53
C LEU A 2 -2.97 35.09 43.23
N SER A 3 -4.22 34.96 42.78
CA SER A 3 -4.73 33.73 42.18
C SER A 3 -4.21 33.65 40.75
N ALA A 4 -3.10 32.94 40.56
CA ALA A 4 -2.68 32.50 39.24
C ALA A 4 -3.71 31.49 38.72
N LEU A 5 -4.59 31.94 37.82
CA LEU A 5 -5.39 31.08 36.98
C LEU A 5 -4.42 30.33 36.07
N PHE A 6 -4.11 29.08 36.41
CA PHE A 6 -3.64 28.13 35.43
C PHE A 6 -4.79 27.87 34.46
N GLU A 7 -4.83 28.62 33.36
CA GLU A 7 -5.49 28.13 32.15
C GLU A 7 -4.75 26.86 31.75
N VAL A 8 -5.35 25.70 32.05
CA VAL A 8 -5.04 24.48 31.34
C VAL A 8 -5.50 24.72 29.92
N THR A 9 -4.62 25.26 29.07
CA THR A 9 -4.88 25.40 27.65
C THR A 9 -5.04 23.98 27.11
N TYR A 10 -6.28 23.53 26.93
CA TYR A 10 -6.55 22.26 26.29
C TYR A 10 -5.94 22.34 24.89
N ARG A 11 -4.84 21.59 24.70
CA ARG A 11 -4.22 21.45 23.39
C ARG A 11 -5.23 20.73 22.50
N ARG A 12 -5.87 21.48 21.61
CA ARG A 12 -6.73 20.90 20.58
C ARG A 12 -5.83 20.38 19.47
N ASP A 13 -5.76 19.06 19.33
CA ASP A 13 -5.00 18.42 18.26
C ASP A 13 -5.93 18.10 17.11
N LEU A 14 -5.51 18.38 15.88
CA LEU A 14 -6.15 17.86 14.69
C LEU A 14 -5.70 16.41 14.51
N CYS A 15 -6.61 15.44 14.64
CA CYS A 15 -6.31 14.03 14.50
C CYS A 15 -6.70 13.55 13.10
N LEU A 16 -5.73 13.15 12.28
CA LEU A 16 -5.96 12.60 10.95
C LEU A 16 -5.45 11.16 10.88
N GLN A 17 -6.34 10.24 10.52
CA GLN A 17 -6.02 8.82 10.46
C GLN A 17 -6.29 8.30 9.05
N SER A 18 -5.54 7.30 8.62
CA SER A 18 -5.83 6.60 7.38
C SER A 18 -5.34 5.16 7.40
N GLY A 19 -6.18 4.25 6.92
CA GLY A 19 -5.88 2.83 6.78
C GLY A 19 -6.95 1.92 7.40
N PRO A 20 -6.76 0.60 7.28
CA PRO A 20 -5.69 -0.05 6.54
C PRO A 20 -5.77 0.20 5.02
N ALA A 21 -4.61 0.24 4.34
CA ALA A 21 -4.54 0.48 2.91
C ALA A 21 -4.98 -0.72 2.05
N THR A 22 -5.43 -0.44 0.83
CA THR A 22 -5.56 -1.45 -0.23
C THR A 22 -4.27 -1.51 -1.04
N ILE A 23 -3.75 -2.72 -1.27
CA ILE A 23 -2.57 -2.97 -2.10
C ILE A 23 -2.99 -3.09 -3.56
N VAL A 24 -2.34 -2.34 -4.44
CA VAL A 24 -2.52 -2.40 -5.89
C VAL A 24 -1.16 -2.61 -6.55
N PRO A 25 -0.90 -3.75 -7.22
CA PRO A 25 0.32 -3.91 -8.00
C PRO A 25 0.44 -2.80 -9.03
N ALA A 26 1.63 -2.21 -9.20
CA ALA A 26 1.81 -1.05 -10.07
C ALA A 26 1.35 -1.32 -11.53
N ALA A 27 1.59 -2.53 -12.03
CA ALA A 27 1.14 -2.98 -13.35
C ALA A 27 -0.40 -3.00 -13.52
N LYS A 28 -1.15 -3.08 -12.42
CA LYS A 28 -2.61 -3.25 -12.39
C LYS A 28 -3.35 -1.97 -12.02
N ILE A 29 -2.65 -0.85 -11.79
CA ILE A 29 -3.27 0.41 -11.35
C ILE A 29 -4.37 0.92 -12.30
N ARG A 30 -4.18 0.73 -13.61
CA ARG A 30 -5.15 1.12 -14.64
C ARG A 30 -6.47 0.34 -14.56
N LEU A 31 -6.47 -0.81 -13.90
CA LEU A 31 -7.68 -1.64 -13.71
C LEU A 31 -8.63 -1.05 -12.67
N LEU A 32 -8.17 -0.12 -11.80
CA LEU A 32 -9.02 0.53 -10.81
C LEU A 32 -10.20 1.29 -11.44
N LYS A 33 -10.13 1.68 -12.71
CA LYS A 33 -11.24 2.31 -13.44
C LYS A 33 -12.48 1.41 -13.54
N SER A 34 -12.25 0.10 -13.53
CA SER A 34 -13.28 -0.94 -13.63
C SER A 34 -13.62 -1.51 -12.25
N ALA A 35 -13.04 -0.96 -11.18
CA ALA A 35 -13.28 -1.43 -9.84
C ALA A 35 -14.69 -1.04 -9.36
N PRO A 36 -15.31 -1.89 -8.52
CA PRO A 36 -16.59 -1.57 -7.92
C PRO A 36 -16.49 -0.37 -6.96
N ARG A 37 -17.61 0.34 -6.79
CA ARG A 37 -17.75 1.49 -5.87
C ARG A 37 -18.70 1.20 -4.71
N THR A 38 -18.94 -0.07 -4.43
CA THR A 38 -19.87 -0.53 -3.39
C THR A 38 -19.24 -1.72 -2.65
N SER A 39 -19.58 -1.88 -1.38
CA SER A 39 -18.99 -2.89 -0.49
C SER A 39 -19.18 -4.33 -0.98
N GLU A 40 -20.28 -4.62 -1.67
CA GLU A 40 -20.59 -5.94 -2.23
C GLU A 40 -20.26 -6.04 -3.73
N GLY A 41 -19.71 -4.98 -4.31
CA GLY A 41 -19.42 -4.95 -5.73
C GLY A 41 -18.33 -5.94 -6.10
N LEU A 42 -18.54 -6.65 -7.22
CA LEU A 42 -17.57 -7.55 -7.83
C LEU A 42 -17.36 -7.14 -9.28
N SER A 43 -16.11 -6.99 -9.67
CA SER A 43 -15.70 -6.79 -11.06
C SER A 43 -14.64 -7.81 -11.42
N VAL A 44 -14.81 -8.47 -12.57
CA VAL A 44 -13.83 -9.44 -13.09
C VAL A 44 -13.28 -8.86 -14.38
N VAL A 45 -12.01 -8.49 -14.36
CA VAL A 45 -11.32 -7.92 -15.52
C VAL A 45 -10.47 -9.00 -16.17
N LYS A 46 -10.76 -9.34 -17.42
CA LYS A 46 -9.93 -10.23 -18.22
C LYS A 46 -8.71 -9.44 -18.71
N VAL A 47 -7.51 -9.83 -18.27
CA VAL A 47 -6.24 -9.19 -18.66
C VAL A 47 -5.65 -9.91 -19.87
N THR A 48 -5.66 -11.24 -19.85
CA THR A 48 -5.26 -12.11 -20.97
C THR A 48 -6.25 -13.29 -21.10
N GLU A 49 -6.00 -14.26 -21.98
CA GLU A 49 -6.81 -15.48 -22.02
C GLU A 49 -6.84 -16.24 -20.69
N ASP A 50 -5.67 -16.34 -20.04
CA ASP A 50 -5.47 -17.11 -18.81
C ASP A 50 -5.50 -16.27 -17.53
N GLU A 51 -5.32 -14.95 -17.64
CA GLU A 51 -5.29 -14.05 -16.48
C GLU A 51 -6.60 -13.27 -16.33
N ARG A 52 -7.18 -13.42 -15.14
CA ARG A 52 -8.33 -12.63 -14.68
C ARG A 52 -7.97 -11.94 -13.37
N VAL A 53 -8.34 -10.68 -13.25
CA VAL A 53 -8.22 -9.93 -12.01
C VAL A 53 -9.60 -9.75 -11.42
N LEU A 54 -9.79 -10.27 -10.20
CA LEU A 54 -11.01 -10.08 -9.43
C LEU A 54 -10.83 -8.87 -8.52
N LEU A 55 -11.72 -7.89 -8.66
CA LEU A 55 -11.81 -6.70 -7.84
C LEU A 55 -13.09 -6.81 -7.04
N PHE A 56 -12.98 -6.99 -5.73
CA PHE A 56 -14.12 -7.15 -4.82
C PHE A 56 -14.06 -6.10 -3.72
N GLY A 57 -15.19 -5.44 -3.46
CA GLY A 57 -15.32 -4.42 -2.43
C GLY A 57 -15.44 -3.00 -2.97
N ASP A 58 -15.41 -2.04 -2.05
CA ASP A 58 -15.59 -0.62 -2.37
C ASP A 58 -14.25 0.09 -2.61
N PHE A 59 -13.97 0.40 -3.88
CA PHE A 59 -12.79 1.14 -4.30
C PHE A 59 -13.02 2.66 -4.48
N SER A 60 -14.13 3.20 -3.98
CA SER A 60 -14.37 4.65 -3.96
C SER A 60 -13.66 5.35 -2.80
N GLY A 61 -13.49 6.67 -2.91
CA GLY A 61 -12.96 7.50 -1.81
C GLY A 61 -11.46 7.34 -1.55
N PHE A 62 -10.70 6.75 -2.47
CA PHE A 62 -9.25 6.77 -2.40
C PHE A 62 -8.71 8.13 -2.84
N HIS A 63 -8.08 8.85 -1.92
CA HIS A 63 -7.54 10.20 -2.14
C HIS A 63 -6.08 10.36 -1.74
N LEU A 64 -5.48 9.35 -1.09
CA LEU A 64 -4.06 9.29 -0.77
C LEU A 64 -3.47 7.99 -1.35
N TYR A 65 -2.24 8.05 -1.85
CA TYR A 65 -1.51 6.88 -2.31
C TYR A 65 -0.03 6.94 -1.91
N VAL A 66 0.55 5.76 -1.70
CA VAL A 66 1.95 5.59 -1.34
C VAL A 66 2.56 4.57 -2.28
N ILE A 67 3.62 4.95 -2.99
CA ILE A 67 4.40 4.03 -3.83
C ILE A 67 5.44 3.38 -2.95
N VAL A 68 5.45 2.06 -2.94
CA VAL A 68 6.38 1.26 -2.17
C VAL A 68 7.17 0.31 -3.05
N THR A 69 8.44 0.12 -2.73
CA THR A 69 9.21 -1.03 -3.20
C THR A 69 9.18 -2.12 -2.12
N HIS A 70 9.17 -3.38 -2.53
CA HIS A 70 9.23 -4.52 -1.62
C HIS A 70 9.97 -5.70 -2.24
N THR A 71 10.22 -6.72 -1.43
CA THR A 71 10.82 -7.99 -1.89
C THR A 71 10.02 -8.61 -3.03
N LYS A 72 10.73 -9.19 -4.00
CA LYS A 72 10.14 -10.02 -5.05
C LYS A 72 9.93 -11.43 -4.49
N PHE A 73 8.78 -12.02 -4.80
CA PHE A 73 8.44 -13.37 -4.37
C PHE A 73 8.65 -14.37 -5.51
N ARG A 74 9.38 -15.43 -5.22
CA ARG A 74 9.56 -16.56 -6.14
C ARG A 74 9.11 -17.84 -5.47
N VAL A 75 8.29 -18.61 -6.16
CA VAL A 75 7.75 -19.88 -5.71
C VAL A 75 8.73 -21.00 -6.06
N ASP A 76 9.03 -21.89 -5.12
CA ASP A 76 9.69 -23.16 -5.42
C ASP A 76 8.66 -24.13 -6.02
N PRO A 77 8.75 -24.49 -7.32
CA PRO A 77 7.78 -25.37 -7.95
C PRO A 77 7.67 -26.74 -7.28
N SER A 78 8.79 -27.26 -6.77
CA SER A 78 8.84 -28.57 -6.16
C SER A 78 8.20 -28.62 -4.77
N SER A 79 7.92 -27.46 -4.17
CA SER A 79 7.37 -27.33 -2.82
C SER A 79 5.86 -27.21 -2.75
N VAL A 80 5.19 -26.98 -3.89
CA VAL A 80 3.75 -26.74 -3.91
C VAL A 80 3.01 -28.03 -3.53
N ARG A 81 2.20 -27.96 -2.47
CA ARG A 81 1.43 -29.09 -1.95
C ARG A 81 0.01 -28.67 -1.67
N ALA A 82 -0.95 -29.34 -2.31
CA ALA A 82 -2.35 -29.26 -1.92
C ALA A 82 -2.54 -29.84 -0.51
N MET A 83 -3.42 -29.23 0.27
CA MET A 83 -3.77 -29.65 1.63
C MET A 83 -5.27 -29.92 1.71
N LYS A 84 -5.74 -30.43 2.87
CA LYS A 84 -7.18 -30.64 3.08
C LYS A 84 -7.97 -29.33 2.94
N GLY A 85 -9.11 -29.41 2.27
CA GLY A 85 -10.00 -28.27 2.03
C GLY A 85 -9.49 -27.38 0.89
N ASP A 86 -9.73 -26.08 1.00
CA ASP A 86 -9.32 -25.05 0.05
C ASP A 86 -7.90 -24.53 0.35
N ARG A 87 -6.99 -25.36 0.87
CA ARG A 87 -5.68 -24.91 1.36
C ARG A 87 -4.53 -25.52 0.58
N PHE A 88 -3.44 -24.80 0.51
CA PHE A 88 -2.18 -25.30 -0.04
C PHE A 88 -0.99 -24.65 0.67
N SER A 89 0.19 -25.23 0.50
CA SER A 89 1.44 -24.67 0.99
C SER A 89 2.49 -24.60 -0.10
N ALA A 90 3.39 -23.63 0.02
CA ALA A 90 4.55 -23.50 -0.85
C ALA A 90 5.70 -22.82 -0.10
N THR A 91 6.92 -23.18 -0.51
CA THR A 91 8.13 -22.43 -0.20
C THR A 91 8.21 -21.22 -1.13
N VAL A 92 8.32 -20.03 -0.53
CA VAL A 92 8.50 -18.77 -1.25
C VAL A 92 9.83 -18.15 -0.85
N TYR A 93 10.64 -17.84 -1.85
CA TYR A 93 11.88 -17.09 -1.72
C TYR A 93 11.58 -15.60 -1.78
N CYS A 94 12.02 -14.86 -0.76
CA CYS A 94 11.99 -13.41 -0.72
C CYS A 94 13.40 -12.87 -0.97
N GLU A 95 13.62 -12.25 -2.13
CA GLU A 95 14.91 -11.67 -2.48
C GLU A 95 15.13 -10.35 -1.70
N PRO A 96 16.27 -10.17 -1.00
CA PRO A 96 16.52 -8.96 -0.22
C PRO A 96 16.73 -7.74 -1.12
N MET A 97 16.21 -6.60 -0.68
CA MET A 97 16.18 -5.35 -1.46
C MET A 97 17.53 -4.60 -1.53
N ASN A 98 18.57 -5.04 -0.81
CA ASN A 98 19.83 -4.30 -0.70
C ASN A 98 20.80 -4.60 -1.84
N HIS A 99 21.33 -3.54 -2.44
CA HIS A 99 22.42 -3.59 -3.40
C HIS A 99 23.73 -4.05 -2.73
N GLY A 100 24.20 -5.24 -3.09
CA GLY A 100 25.53 -5.72 -2.74
C GLY A 100 25.69 -7.21 -3.06
N ARG A 101 26.88 -7.62 -3.54
CA ARG A 101 27.19 -9.04 -3.82
C ARG A 101 27.06 -9.95 -2.59
N GLU A 102 27.02 -9.38 -1.38
CA GLU A 102 26.76 -10.11 -0.13
C GLU A 102 25.28 -10.19 0.27
N ALA A 103 24.41 -9.29 -0.24
CA ALA A 103 22.98 -9.33 0.04
C ALA A 103 22.28 -10.50 -0.67
N ALA A 104 22.77 -10.90 -1.85
CA ALA A 104 22.30 -12.07 -2.60
C ALA A 104 22.41 -13.41 -1.82
N ARG A 105 23.09 -13.44 -0.66
CA ARG A 105 23.22 -14.62 0.19
C ARG A 105 22.10 -14.79 1.22
N HIS A 106 21.19 -13.83 1.36
CA HIS A 106 20.14 -13.85 2.39
C HIS A 106 18.71 -13.84 1.84
N SER A 107 18.46 -14.56 0.74
CA SER A 107 17.08 -14.87 0.34
C SER A 107 16.38 -15.57 1.50
N ARG A 108 15.33 -14.95 2.04
CA ARG A 108 14.55 -15.57 3.11
C ARG A 108 13.68 -16.65 2.47
N VAL A 109 13.84 -17.88 2.94
CA VAL A 109 13.02 -19.01 2.55
C VAL A 109 11.85 -19.09 3.51
N LEU A 110 10.63 -18.82 3.02
CA LEU A 110 9.42 -18.84 3.83
C LEU A 110 8.54 -20.01 3.41
N GLN A 111 8.28 -20.93 4.33
CA GLN A 111 7.18 -21.90 4.14
C GLN A 111 5.87 -21.18 4.47
N LEU A 112 5.01 -21.00 3.47
CA LEU A 112 3.74 -20.32 3.61
C LEU A 112 2.57 -21.29 3.39
N TRP A 113 1.47 -20.99 4.08
CA TRP A 113 0.20 -21.70 3.97
C TRP A 113 -0.85 -20.72 3.49
N PHE A 114 -1.57 -21.10 2.44
CA PHE A 114 -2.53 -20.24 1.77
C PHE A 114 -3.94 -20.83 1.85
N LYS A 115 -4.92 -19.95 1.92
CA LYS A 115 -6.30 -20.25 1.54
C LYS A 115 -6.45 -19.93 0.06
N SER A 116 -6.87 -20.91 -0.73
CA SER A 116 -7.01 -20.80 -2.17
C SER A 116 -7.99 -19.66 -2.52
N PRO A 117 -7.62 -18.76 -3.45
CA PRO A 117 -8.57 -17.81 -4.05
C PRO A 117 -9.65 -18.52 -4.88
N VAL A 118 -9.38 -19.75 -5.31
CA VAL A 118 -10.22 -20.53 -6.20
C VAL A 118 -10.84 -21.69 -5.42
N LEU A 119 -12.17 -21.65 -5.26
CA LEU A 119 -12.93 -22.74 -4.67
C LEU A 119 -12.93 -23.94 -5.62
N HIS A 120 -12.92 -25.15 -5.06
CA HIS A 120 -12.99 -26.42 -5.79
C HIS A 120 -11.84 -26.68 -6.77
N ALA A 121 -10.68 -26.04 -6.59
CA ALA A 121 -9.48 -26.43 -7.32
C ALA A 121 -9.07 -27.86 -6.92
N GLU A 122 -8.94 -28.75 -7.91
CA GLU A 122 -8.50 -30.14 -7.68
C GLU A 122 -6.98 -30.21 -7.51
N HIS A 123 -6.27 -29.32 -8.20
CA HIS A 123 -4.83 -29.28 -8.21
C HIS A 123 -4.32 -27.84 -8.21
N VAL A 124 -3.16 -27.64 -7.58
CA VAL A 124 -2.40 -26.39 -7.59
C VAL A 124 -0.94 -26.68 -7.85
N GLU A 125 -0.36 -25.92 -8.77
CA GLU A 125 1.06 -26.00 -9.12
C GLU A 125 1.66 -24.61 -9.23
N ALA A 126 2.99 -24.51 -9.18
CA ALA A 126 3.65 -23.25 -9.48
C ALA A 126 3.55 -22.97 -10.99
N CYS A 127 3.36 -21.70 -11.34
CA CYS A 127 3.43 -21.25 -12.72
C CYS A 127 4.36 -20.04 -12.83
N ALA A 128 4.77 -19.73 -14.06
CA ALA A 128 5.60 -18.56 -14.36
C ALA A 128 4.80 -17.50 -15.09
N TYR A 129 4.95 -16.24 -14.66
CA TYR A 129 4.67 -15.06 -15.46
C TYR A 129 6.00 -14.52 -15.96
N GLY A 130 6.27 -14.74 -17.25
CA GLY A 130 7.60 -14.55 -17.83
C GLY A 130 8.52 -15.73 -17.54
N ASN A 131 9.77 -15.47 -17.15
CA ASN A 131 10.81 -16.49 -16.97
C ASN A 131 10.96 -16.99 -15.53
N GLU A 132 10.21 -16.45 -14.58
CA GLU A 132 10.36 -16.78 -13.15
C GLU A 132 9.11 -17.48 -12.62
N PRO A 133 9.25 -18.54 -11.81
CA PRO A 133 8.12 -19.17 -11.12
C PRO A 133 7.64 -18.24 -10.01
N ASN A 134 6.71 -17.35 -10.33
CA ASN A 134 6.22 -16.26 -9.48
C ASN A 134 4.70 -16.28 -9.38
N GLY A 135 4.07 -17.44 -9.56
CA GLY A 135 2.62 -17.57 -9.46
C GLY A 135 2.16 -18.99 -9.18
N PHE A 136 0.85 -19.12 -9.08
CA PHE A 136 0.14 -20.38 -8.86
C PHE A 136 -0.91 -20.59 -9.95
N ALA A 137 -0.96 -21.79 -10.51
CA ALA A 137 -1.99 -22.24 -11.42
C ALA A 137 -2.94 -23.19 -10.68
N PHE A 138 -4.23 -22.85 -10.70
CA PHE A 138 -5.30 -23.64 -10.07
C PHE A 138 -6.12 -24.32 -11.15
N HIS A 139 -6.19 -25.64 -11.09
CA HIS A 139 -6.95 -26.46 -12.04
C HIS A 139 -8.36 -26.68 -11.50
N VAL A 140 -9.36 -26.17 -12.22
CA VAL A 140 -10.77 -26.23 -11.83
C VAL A 140 -11.56 -27.07 -12.83
N PRO A 141 -12.26 -28.12 -12.36
CA PRO A 141 -13.09 -28.96 -13.23
C PRO A 141 -14.10 -28.14 -14.04
N GLY A 142 -14.13 -28.34 -15.36
CA GLY A 142 -15.04 -27.65 -16.27
C GLY A 142 -14.75 -26.16 -16.52
N CYS A 143 -13.88 -25.53 -15.72
CA CYS A 143 -13.54 -24.11 -15.83
C CYS A 143 -12.11 -23.85 -16.32
N GLY A 144 -11.27 -24.89 -16.40
CA GLY A 144 -9.89 -24.80 -16.88
C GLY A 144 -8.91 -24.32 -15.82
N VAL A 145 -7.82 -23.69 -16.26
CA VAL A 145 -6.73 -23.22 -15.40
C VAL A 145 -6.90 -21.74 -15.08
N GLN A 146 -6.82 -21.39 -13.80
CA GLN A 146 -6.77 -19.99 -13.34
C GLN A 146 -5.41 -19.69 -12.75
N LYS A 147 -4.73 -18.65 -13.26
CA LYS A 147 -3.39 -18.26 -12.81
C LYS A 147 -3.45 -17.02 -11.93
N TYR A 148 -2.70 -17.04 -10.83
CA TYR A 148 -2.53 -15.90 -9.94
C TYR A 148 -1.05 -15.62 -9.70
N PHE A 149 -0.66 -14.36 -9.83
CA PHE A 149 0.68 -13.91 -9.49
C PHE A 149 0.87 -13.94 -7.97
N CYS A 150 2.01 -14.43 -7.51
CA CYS A 150 2.40 -14.43 -6.11
C CYS A 150 3.08 -13.09 -5.78
N ASP A 151 2.32 -12.01 -5.68
CA ASP A 151 2.83 -10.69 -5.24
C ASP A 151 2.50 -10.44 -3.76
N MET A 152 2.86 -9.24 -3.28
CA MET A 152 2.48 -8.77 -1.95
C MET A 152 0.96 -8.80 -1.73
N ALA A 153 0.13 -8.49 -2.74
CA ALA A 153 -1.33 -8.53 -2.60
C ALA A 153 -1.83 -9.98 -2.40
N PHE A 154 -1.27 -10.93 -3.14
CA PHE A 154 -1.59 -12.35 -2.99
C PHE A 154 -1.17 -12.88 -1.61
N VAL A 155 0.07 -12.61 -1.20
CA VAL A 155 0.59 -13.09 0.08
C VAL A 155 -0.21 -12.49 1.25
N THR A 156 -0.52 -11.20 1.23
CA THR A 156 -1.28 -10.54 2.30
C THR A 156 -2.74 -10.99 2.35
N GLY A 157 -3.37 -11.22 1.18
CA GLY A 157 -4.78 -11.61 1.08
C GLY A 157 -5.03 -13.09 1.40
N TYR A 158 -4.12 -13.99 1.03
CA TYR A 158 -4.36 -15.43 1.05
C TYR A 158 -3.51 -16.20 2.06
N SER A 159 -2.43 -15.63 2.61
CA SER A 159 -1.66 -16.32 3.64
C SER A 159 -2.47 -16.48 4.94
N THR A 160 -2.39 -17.67 5.51
CA THR A 160 -3.10 -18.04 6.74
C THR A 160 -2.24 -17.89 7.99
N ARG A 161 -0.91 -17.76 7.82
CA ARG A 161 0.02 -17.47 8.92
C ARG A 161 0.53 -16.04 8.82
N PRO A 162 0.81 -15.38 9.96
CA PRO A 162 1.45 -14.07 9.96
C PRO A 162 2.76 -14.13 9.18
N VAL A 163 2.90 -13.23 8.22
CA VAL A 163 4.15 -12.95 7.54
C VAL A 163 4.39 -11.44 7.66
N THR A 164 5.64 -11.03 7.68
CA THR A 164 5.99 -9.61 7.72
C THR A 164 6.74 -9.26 6.46
N ILE A 165 6.11 -8.45 5.61
CA ILE A 165 6.63 -7.96 4.35
C ILE A 165 7.11 -6.53 4.58
N PRO A 166 8.43 -6.28 4.62
CA PRO A 166 8.94 -4.92 4.66
C PRO A 166 8.72 -4.24 3.31
N ALA A 167 8.17 -3.03 3.35
CA ALA A 167 7.90 -2.21 2.17
C ALA A 167 8.48 -0.80 2.38
N ASN A 168 9.41 -0.40 1.51
CA ASN A 168 10.07 0.90 1.56
C ASN A 168 9.18 1.94 0.87
N ILE A 169 8.90 3.06 1.55
CA ILE A 169 8.14 4.16 0.98
C ILE A 169 9.06 4.99 0.08
N GLU A 170 8.78 4.95 -1.22
CA GLU A 170 9.51 5.68 -2.24
C GLU A 170 8.90 7.06 -2.53
N TYR A 171 7.57 7.14 -2.45
CA TYR A 171 6.80 8.34 -2.76
C TYR A 171 5.43 8.34 -2.07
N ILE A 172 4.97 9.50 -1.65
CA ILE A 172 3.62 9.75 -1.13
C ILE A 172 2.97 10.82 -1.98
N GLY A 173 1.73 10.62 -2.39
CA GLY A 173 0.97 11.62 -3.13
C GLY A 173 -0.52 11.54 -2.86
N MET A 174 -1.22 12.60 -3.25
CA MET A 174 -2.67 12.68 -3.14
C MET A 174 -3.39 12.89 -4.48
N SER A 175 -4.70 12.65 -4.45
CA SER A 175 -5.66 13.06 -5.46
C SER A 175 -6.89 13.59 -4.73
N ALA A 176 -6.95 14.91 -4.48
CA ALA A 176 -8.11 15.56 -3.86
C ALA A 176 -8.48 16.90 -4.50
N ARG A 177 -7.61 17.49 -5.35
CA ARG A 177 -7.95 18.72 -6.08
C ARG A 177 -9.12 18.46 -7.03
N GLY A 178 -10.20 19.22 -6.85
CA GLY A 178 -11.43 19.08 -7.64
C GLY A 178 -12.24 17.81 -7.36
N GLY A 179 -12.03 17.12 -6.24
CA GLY A 179 -12.76 15.89 -5.89
C GLY A 179 -12.32 14.65 -6.66
N SER A 180 -11.24 14.74 -7.45
CA SER A 180 -10.71 13.62 -8.24
C SER A 180 -10.15 12.53 -7.32
N GLU A 181 -10.51 11.27 -7.55
CA GLU A 181 -9.94 10.13 -6.82
C GLU A 181 -8.60 9.66 -7.44
N VAL A 182 -7.87 8.82 -6.71
CA VAL A 182 -6.57 8.27 -7.12
C VAL A 182 -6.62 7.66 -8.52
N HIS A 183 -7.66 6.90 -8.86
CA HIS A 183 -7.76 6.26 -10.18
C HIS A 183 -7.79 7.29 -11.33
N SER A 184 -8.38 8.48 -11.14
CA SER A 184 -8.42 9.55 -12.13
C SER A 184 -7.03 10.17 -12.33
N ARG A 185 -6.26 10.33 -11.23
CA ARG A 185 -4.87 10.81 -11.25
C ARG A 185 -3.96 9.92 -12.09
N PHE A 186 -4.11 8.60 -11.98
CA PHE A 186 -3.33 7.62 -12.75
C PHE A 186 -3.76 7.50 -14.22
N GLN A 187 -4.96 7.97 -14.58
CA GLN A 187 -5.43 8.01 -15.97
C GLN A 187 -4.99 9.27 -16.70
N GLY A 188 -4.99 10.41 -16.02
CA GLY A 188 -4.73 11.71 -16.63
C GLY A 188 -3.30 11.93 -17.10
N GLY A 189 -2.38 11.00 -16.82
CA GLY A 189 -0.95 11.20 -17.02
C GLY A 189 -0.43 12.23 -16.02
N HIS A 190 0.27 11.75 -14.99
CA HIS A 190 0.95 12.65 -14.06
C HIS A 190 2.44 12.42 -14.21
N ASP A 191 3.13 13.32 -14.94
CA ASP A 191 4.52 13.14 -15.38
C ASP A 191 5.46 12.71 -14.25
N LYS A 192 5.32 13.30 -13.06
CA LYS A 192 6.15 12.94 -11.89
C LYS A 192 5.86 11.52 -11.38
N LEU A 193 4.60 11.09 -11.43
CA LEU A 193 4.17 9.76 -11.00
C LEU A 193 4.63 8.70 -11.99
N GLU A 194 4.46 8.96 -13.29
CA GLU A 194 4.94 8.09 -14.35
C GLU A 194 6.47 8.02 -14.37
N SER A 195 7.16 9.13 -14.10
CA SER A 195 8.61 9.17 -13.97
C SER A 195 9.11 8.33 -12.79
N VAL A 196 8.53 8.49 -11.60
CA VAL A 196 8.90 7.69 -10.41
C VAL A 196 8.61 6.22 -10.65
N LEU A 197 7.43 5.87 -11.17
CA LEU A 197 7.11 4.48 -11.49
C LEU A 197 8.07 3.93 -12.56
N SER A 198 8.40 4.68 -13.59
CA SER A 198 9.33 4.24 -14.63
C SER A 198 10.74 3.99 -14.08
N GLU A 199 11.25 4.88 -13.23
CA GLU A 199 12.55 4.71 -12.55
C GLU A 199 12.56 3.44 -11.68
N LEU A 200 11.50 3.22 -10.90
CA LEU A 200 11.39 2.06 -10.01
C LEU A 200 11.15 0.76 -10.78
N VAL A 201 10.36 0.80 -11.85
CA VAL A 201 10.10 -0.35 -12.73
C VAL A 201 11.38 -0.79 -13.44
N GLN A 202 12.26 0.13 -13.82
CA GLN A 202 13.58 -0.23 -14.36
C GLN A 202 14.46 -1.00 -13.36
N ARG A 203 14.15 -0.94 -12.06
CA ARG A 203 14.82 -1.68 -10.99
C ARG A 203 14.15 -3.02 -10.66
N GLN A 204 13.12 -3.45 -11.42
CA GLN A 204 12.35 -4.68 -11.17
C GLN A 204 13.16 -5.97 -11.17
N SER A 205 14.41 -5.94 -11.63
CA SER A 205 15.33 -7.06 -11.51
C SER A 205 15.57 -7.49 -10.06
N PHE A 206 15.28 -6.65 -9.05
CA PHE A 206 15.62 -6.91 -7.65
C PHE A 206 14.51 -6.63 -6.64
N CYS A 207 13.46 -5.90 -7.03
CA CYS A 207 12.32 -5.59 -6.16
C CYS A 207 11.04 -5.44 -6.97
N ASP A 208 9.90 -5.61 -6.30
CA ASP A 208 8.59 -5.32 -6.89
C ASP A 208 8.10 -3.96 -6.41
N VAL A 209 7.24 -3.34 -7.23
CA VAL A 209 6.63 -2.03 -6.95
C VAL A 209 5.13 -2.21 -6.78
N SER A 210 4.62 -1.75 -5.64
CA SER A 210 3.20 -1.70 -5.34
C SER A 210 2.76 -0.28 -4.97
N ILE A 211 1.48 -0.01 -5.17
CA ILE A 211 0.83 1.24 -4.77
C ILE A 211 -0.15 0.90 -3.67
N LEU A 212 0.02 1.54 -2.52
CA LEU A 212 -0.92 1.46 -1.40
C LEU A 212 -1.89 2.63 -1.53
N VAL A 213 -3.18 2.35 -1.60
CA VAL A 213 -4.22 3.39 -1.72
C VAL A 213 -5.04 3.47 -0.43
N TYR A 214 -5.35 4.71 -0.06
CA TYR A 214 -5.84 5.07 1.26
C TYR A 214 -7.09 5.93 1.16
N LYS A 215 -8.11 5.57 1.95
CA LYS A 215 -9.24 6.44 2.25
C LYS A 215 -8.83 7.32 3.43
N PRO A 216 -8.81 8.66 3.28
CA PRO A 216 -8.64 9.53 4.44
C PRO A 216 -9.75 9.23 5.45
N GLY A 217 -9.40 9.16 6.73
CA GLY A 217 -10.37 8.92 7.81
C GLY A 217 -11.40 10.05 7.94
N GLU A 218 -12.33 9.87 8.88
CA GLU A 218 -13.40 10.84 9.12
C GLU A 218 -12.83 12.23 9.43
N LEU A 219 -13.39 13.24 8.77
CA LEU A 219 -12.99 14.63 8.89
C LEU A 219 -13.57 15.23 10.17
N GLU A 220 -12.80 16.08 10.86
CA GLU A 220 -13.43 17.06 11.74
C GLU A 220 -14.33 17.99 10.90
N ALA A 221 -15.57 18.18 11.35
CA ALA A 221 -16.68 18.79 10.61
C ALA A 221 -16.45 20.22 10.05
N ASN A 222 -15.34 20.86 10.41
CA ASN A 222 -15.03 22.25 10.06
C ASN A 222 -13.97 22.41 8.96
N LEU A 223 -13.35 21.32 8.49
CA LEU A 223 -12.36 21.37 7.41
C LEU A 223 -12.94 20.99 6.06
N ALA A 224 -12.55 21.73 5.02
CA ALA A 224 -12.77 21.28 3.67
C ALA A 224 -11.96 20.00 3.41
N PHE A 225 -12.61 18.97 2.87
CA PHE A 225 -12.01 17.65 2.63
C PHE A 225 -10.64 17.72 1.94
N HIS A 226 -10.52 18.53 0.88
CA HIS A 226 -9.26 18.69 0.16
C HIS A 226 -8.13 19.19 1.06
N THR A 227 -8.41 20.12 1.98
CA THR A 227 -7.41 20.66 2.91
C THR A 227 -6.94 19.59 3.89
N VAL A 228 -7.83 18.70 4.34
CA VAL A 228 -7.43 17.56 5.18
C VAL A 228 -6.51 16.61 4.44
N VAL A 229 -6.85 16.27 3.19
CA VAL A 229 -5.98 15.40 2.38
C VAL A 229 -4.62 16.06 2.14
N GLU A 230 -4.58 17.37 1.88
CA GLU A 230 -3.32 18.12 1.74
C GLU A 230 -2.48 18.12 3.03
N ILE A 231 -3.11 18.33 4.20
CA ILE A 231 -2.42 18.28 5.50
C ILE A 231 -1.92 16.87 5.79
N LEU A 232 -2.73 15.84 5.55
CA LEU A 232 -2.35 14.44 5.73
C LEU A 232 -1.17 14.08 4.84
N GLU A 233 -1.22 14.40 3.55
CA GLU A 233 -0.10 14.16 2.61
C GLU A 233 1.17 14.86 3.07
N ALA A 234 1.12 16.17 3.34
CA ALA A 234 2.27 16.95 3.77
C ALA A 234 2.87 16.42 5.08
N GLY A 235 1.99 16.07 6.03
CA GLY A 235 2.32 15.43 7.28
C GLY A 235 3.10 14.13 7.10
N LEU A 236 2.55 13.19 6.33
CA LEU A 236 3.21 11.91 6.07
C LEU A 236 4.53 12.08 5.31
N ILE A 237 4.61 13.03 4.37
CA ILE A 237 5.88 13.35 3.69
C ILE A 237 6.91 13.90 4.69
N GLY A 238 6.51 14.76 5.62
CA GLY A 238 7.38 15.26 6.68
C GLY A 238 7.86 14.16 7.63
N HIS A 239 6.98 13.19 7.94
CA HIS A 239 7.29 12.04 8.80
C HIS A 239 8.29 11.09 8.14
N PHE A 240 7.95 10.59 6.94
CA PHE A 240 8.70 9.54 6.25
C PHE A 240 9.85 10.08 5.42
N LYS A 241 9.81 11.35 4.98
CA LYS A 241 10.79 11.98 4.09
C LYS A 241 11.16 11.10 2.88
N PRO A 242 10.18 10.61 2.09
CA PRO A 242 10.45 9.68 0.99
C PRO A 242 11.42 10.29 -0.03
N LYS A 243 12.26 9.45 -0.65
CA LYS A 243 13.31 9.88 -1.57
C LYS A 243 12.78 10.78 -2.70
N HIS A 244 11.65 10.41 -3.31
CA HIS A 244 11.12 11.08 -4.50
C HIS A 244 10.17 12.24 -4.19
N ASN A 245 9.83 12.46 -2.91
CA ASN A 245 9.15 13.69 -2.49
C ASN A 245 10.17 14.80 -2.27
N THR A 246 10.00 15.90 -3.00
CA THR A 246 10.83 17.12 -2.89
C THR A 246 10.15 18.19 -2.04
N GLU A 247 8.82 18.31 -2.17
CA GLU A 247 7.97 19.21 -1.40
C GLU A 247 7.63 18.60 -0.03
N HIS A 248 7.20 19.43 0.92
CA HIS A 248 6.69 19.04 2.25
C HIS A 248 7.64 18.19 3.14
N ARG A 249 8.88 17.91 2.74
CA ARG A 249 9.84 17.12 3.54
C ARG A 249 10.16 17.70 4.93
N ASN A 250 9.98 19.02 5.08
CA ASN A 250 10.20 19.76 6.32
C ASN A 250 8.88 20.19 6.97
N PHE A 251 7.75 19.64 6.54
CA PHE A 251 6.46 19.91 7.17
C PHE A 251 6.37 19.22 8.55
N PRO A 252 5.73 19.87 9.54
CA PRO A 252 5.21 21.23 9.52
C PRO A 252 6.30 22.26 9.79
N SER A 253 6.23 23.36 9.06
CA SER A 253 6.93 24.60 9.41
C SER A 253 5.89 25.68 9.71
N SER A 254 6.19 26.58 10.65
CA SER A 254 5.27 27.63 11.10
C SER A 254 4.84 28.59 9.99
N ALA A 255 5.66 28.75 8.94
CA ALA A 255 5.37 29.58 7.78
C ALA A 255 4.55 28.86 6.68
N HIS A 256 4.23 27.58 6.83
CA HIS A 256 3.51 26.83 5.81
C HIS A 256 2.01 27.17 5.82
N LYS A 257 1.42 27.39 4.63
CA LYS A 257 0.00 27.72 4.49
C LYS A 257 -0.92 26.68 5.17
N LEU A 258 -0.60 25.40 5.05
CA LEU A 258 -1.36 24.31 5.66
C LEU A 258 -1.30 24.34 7.20
N THR A 259 -0.16 24.73 7.78
CA THR A 259 -0.03 24.96 9.23
C THR A 259 -0.94 26.09 9.68
N GLY A 260 -0.97 27.20 8.92
CA GLY A 260 -1.89 28.32 9.17
C GLY A 260 -3.36 27.92 9.08
N ALA A 261 -3.73 27.10 8.10
CA ALA A 261 -5.08 26.59 7.95
C ALA A 261 -5.50 25.71 9.14
N ALA A 262 -4.63 24.81 9.60
CA ALA A 262 -4.89 24.01 10.79
C ALA A 262 -5.03 24.89 12.05
N ARG A 263 -4.13 25.87 12.24
CA ARG A 263 -4.20 26.83 13.36
C ARG A 263 -5.46 27.69 13.34
N SER A 264 -5.95 28.11 12.17
CA SER A 264 -7.19 28.91 12.07
C SER A 264 -8.44 28.18 12.58
N LEU A 265 -8.35 26.86 12.79
CA LEU A 265 -9.40 26.02 13.34
C LEU A 265 -9.21 25.76 14.84
N GLY A 266 -8.22 26.43 15.45
CA GLY A 266 -7.85 26.26 16.84
C GLY A 266 -6.97 25.04 17.11
N ALA A 267 -6.41 24.39 16.08
CA ALA A 267 -5.49 23.28 16.28
C ALA A 267 -4.10 23.80 16.66
N ASN A 268 -3.59 23.31 17.81
CA ASN A 268 -2.25 23.59 18.32
C ASN A 268 -1.30 22.39 18.15
N GLY A 269 -1.83 21.26 17.69
CA GLY A 269 -1.06 20.08 17.34
C GLY A 269 -1.71 19.33 16.18
N LEU A 270 -0.92 18.49 15.53
CA LEU A 270 -1.35 17.59 14.47
C LEU A 270 -0.92 16.18 14.83
N LYS A 271 -1.88 15.28 14.96
CA LYS A 271 -1.66 13.85 15.18
C LYS A 271 -2.04 13.10 13.93
N LEU A 272 -1.08 12.37 13.36
CA LEU A 272 -1.27 11.54 12.19
C LEU A 272 -1.14 10.08 12.56
N GLN A 273 -1.99 9.25 11.98
CA GLN A 273 -1.83 7.80 12.00
C GLN A 273 -1.96 7.24 10.60
N LEU A 274 -1.00 6.40 10.20
CA LEU A 274 -1.04 5.64 8.96
C LEU A 274 -0.92 4.14 9.27
N GLU A 275 -1.96 3.38 8.93
CA GLU A 275 -1.99 1.92 9.07
C GLU A 275 -1.69 1.24 7.74
N ALA A 276 -0.62 0.46 7.72
CA ALA A 276 -0.20 -0.36 6.60
C ALA A 276 -1.16 -1.55 6.38
N PRO A 277 -1.22 -2.12 5.17
CA PRO A 277 -1.97 -3.34 4.93
C PRO A 277 -1.55 -4.46 5.88
N LYS A 278 -2.47 -5.40 6.12
CA LYS A 278 -2.18 -6.62 6.88
C LYS A 278 -0.90 -7.27 6.39
N ASN A 279 -0.07 -7.76 7.32
CA ASN A 279 1.21 -8.42 7.04
C ASN A 279 2.28 -7.52 6.39
N VAL A 280 2.04 -6.22 6.22
CA VAL A 280 3.01 -5.25 5.69
C VAL A 280 3.51 -4.35 6.81
N VAL A 281 4.82 -4.06 6.78
CA VAL A 281 5.45 -3.04 7.63
C VAL A 281 6.13 -2.01 6.74
N LEU A 282 5.80 -0.74 6.97
CA LEU A 282 6.32 0.38 6.20
C LEU A 282 7.57 0.96 6.87
N TYR A 283 8.51 1.39 6.05
CA TYR A 283 9.69 2.14 6.48
C TYR A 283 10.13 3.11 5.39
N SER A 284 11.05 4.00 5.73
CA SER A 284 11.70 4.93 4.80
C SER A 284 13.01 5.44 5.40
N ASP A 285 13.78 6.26 4.66
CA ASP A 285 14.98 6.90 5.21
C ASP A 285 14.67 7.78 6.44
N GLY A 286 13.53 8.47 6.44
CA GLY A 286 13.07 9.28 7.58
C GLY A 286 12.55 8.46 8.76
N GLN A 287 12.05 7.25 8.51
CA GLN A 287 11.56 6.31 9.53
C GLN A 287 12.11 4.90 9.24
N PRO A 288 13.36 4.62 9.63
CA PRO A 288 14.06 3.40 9.20
C PRO A 288 13.55 2.12 9.90
N LEU A 289 12.80 2.27 10.99
CA LEU A 289 12.24 1.14 11.73
C LEU A 289 10.92 0.69 11.09
N PRO A 290 10.83 -0.53 10.54
CA PRO A 290 9.60 -0.99 9.91
C PRO A 290 8.47 -1.18 10.93
N ARG A 291 7.31 -0.56 10.68
CA ARG A 291 6.12 -0.66 11.52
C ARG A 291 4.86 -0.84 10.68
N ASN A 292 3.86 -1.53 11.24
CA ASN A 292 2.55 -1.66 10.60
C ASN A 292 1.70 -0.40 10.84
N ILE A 293 1.83 0.24 12.01
CA ILE A 293 1.19 1.52 12.33
C ILE A 293 2.29 2.55 12.57
N HIS A 294 2.14 3.71 11.95
CA HIS A 294 3.00 4.87 12.16
C HIS A 294 2.17 6.01 12.75
N ASP A 295 2.61 6.50 13.90
CA ASP A 295 2.04 7.67 14.55
C ASP A 295 3.04 8.83 14.45
N ALA A 296 2.55 10.01 14.08
CA ALA A 296 3.34 11.24 14.07
C ALA A 296 2.60 12.33 14.85
N ASP A 297 3.31 12.99 15.76
CA ASP A 297 2.79 14.12 16.53
C ASP A 297 3.62 15.35 16.18
N TYR A 298 2.94 16.45 15.88
CA TYR A 298 3.57 17.70 15.52
C TYR A 298 2.99 18.87 16.28
N ASP A 299 3.89 19.78 16.65
CA ASP A 299 3.53 21.12 17.09
C ASP A 299 3.25 21.98 15.86
N LEU A 300 2.05 22.58 15.80
CA LEU A 300 1.63 23.42 14.68
C LEU A 300 2.06 24.86 14.87
#